data_AF-A0A924E2Q8-F1
#
_entry.id   AF-A0A924E2Q8-F1
#
_cell.length_a   1.000
_cell.length_b   1.000
_cell.length_c   1.000
_cell.angle_alpha   90.00
_cell.angle_beta   90.00
_cell.angle_gamma   90.00
#
_symmetry.space_group_name_H-M   'P 1'
#
loop_
_entity.id
_entity.type
_entity.pdbx_description
1 polymer ?
#
loop_
_entity_poly.entity_id
_entity_poly.type
_entity_poly.pdbx_seq_one_letter_code
_entity_poly.pdbx_strand_id
1 'polypeptide(L)' 'MRNQWYVAATTTRVKARPMAVRILDEPIVLFRDAAKRVSALRDRCSHRNVQLSLGHVKDG' A
#
# COMPACT_ATOMS: atom_id res chain seq x y z
N MET A 1 10.05 -11.87 14.16
CA MET A 1 9.08 -12.92 13.73
C MET A 1 8.32 -12.36 12.53
N ARG A 2 8.06 -13.14 11.48
CA ARG A 2 7.35 -12.65 10.27
C ARG A 2 5.90 -13.13 10.15
N ASN A 3 5.58 -14.27 10.76
CA ASN A 3 4.27 -14.93 10.60
C ASN A 3 3.26 -14.47 11.65
N GLN A 4 3.05 -13.15 11.74
CA GLN A 4 2.12 -12.53 12.68
C GLN A 4 1.41 -11.36 12.01
N TRP A 5 0.29 -10.94 12.59
CA TRP A 5 -0.40 -9.73 12.15
C TRP A 5 0.29 -8.48 12.68
N TYR A 6 0.52 -7.52 11.79
CA TYR A 6 1.08 -6.21 12.11
C TYR A 6 0.11 -5.12 11.67
N VAL A 7 -0.11 -4.13 12.55
CA VAL A 7 -0.91 -2.96 12.19
C VAL A 7 -0.11 -2.10 11.23
N ALA A 8 -0.59 -1.95 9.99
CA ALA A 8 0.09 -1.17 8.95
C ALA A 8 -0.25 0.33 8.99
N ALA A 9 -1.52 0.66 9.28
CA ALA A 9 -2.00 2.03 9.41
C ALA A 9 -3.42 2.05 10.02
N THR A 10 -3.85 3.23 10.48
CA THR A 10 -5.26 3.50 10.79
C THR A 10 -6.06 3.71 9.49
N THR A 11 -7.35 3.34 9.50
CA THR A 11 -8.22 3.49 8.31
C THR A 11 -8.31 4.93 7.79
N THR A 12 -8.24 5.92 8.67
CA THR A 12 -8.30 7.36 8.32
C THR A 12 -7.07 7.86 7.58
N ARG A 13 -5.92 7.18 7.72
CA ARG A 13 -4.70 7.48 6.96
C ARG A 13 -4.75 6.93 5.54
N VAL A 14 -5.46 5.82 5.31
CA VAL A 14 -5.53 5.18 3.99
C VAL A 14 -6.63 5.82 3.14
N LYS A 15 -6.20 6.64 2.18
CA LYS A 15 -7.05 7.40 1.25
C LYS A 15 -6.86 6.88 -0.19
N ALA A 16 -7.48 7.55 -1.15
CA ALA A 16 -7.33 7.25 -2.58
C ALA A 16 -5.90 7.52 -3.09
N ARG A 17 -5.18 8.48 -2.49
CA ARG A 17 -3.74 8.66 -2.77
C ARG A 17 -2.96 7.51 -2.12
N PRO A 18 -2.17 6.75 -2.88
CA PRO A 18 -1.32 5.69 -2.34
C PRO A 18 -0.38 6.20 -1.24
N MET A 19 -0.17 5.38 -0.22
CA MET A 19 0.69 5.69 0.93
C MET A 19 1.72 4.59 1.13
N ALA A 20 3.00 4.95 1.14
CA ALA A 20 4.08 4.04 1.48
C ALA A 20 4.10 3.76 2.99
N VAL A 21 4.32 2.50 3.35
CA VAL A 21 4.66 2.05 4.71
C VAL A 21 5.78 1.02 4.64
N ARG A 22 6.53 0.87 5.73
CA ARG A 22 7.56 -0.16 5.86
C ARG A 22 7.31 -0.99 7.11
N ILE A 23 7.20 -2.31 6.94
CA ILE A 23 6.96 -3.27 8.02
C ILE A 23 7.97 -4.41 7.86
N LEU A 24 8.76 -4.69 8.90
CA LEU A 24 9.80 -5.74 8.86
C LEU A 24 10.74 -5.63 7.64
N ASP A 25 11.12 -4.39 7.33
CA ASP A 25 11.92 -3.97 6.17
C ASP A 25 11.29 -4.23 4.79
N GLU A 26 10.01 -4.61 4.75
CA GLU A 26 9.29 -4.77 3.49
C GLU A 26 8.57 -3.46 3.11
N PRO A 27 8.86 -2.91 1.91
CA PRO A 27 8.15 -1.73 1.43
C PRO A 27 6.78 -2.15 0.91
N ILE A 28 5.73 -1.55 1.48
CA ILE A 28 4.32 -1.85 1.18
C ILE A 28 3.64 -0.55 0.79
N VAL A 29 2.76 -0.59 -0.21
CA VAL A 29 1.87 0.51 -0.58
C VAL A 29 0.46 0.16 -0.10
N LEU A 30 -0.15 1.09 0.62
CA LEU A 30 -1.55 1.04 1.04
C LEU A 30 -2.35 2.03 0.21
N PHE A 31 -3.53 1.63 -0.25
CA PHE A 31 -4.44 2.52 -0.97
C PHE A 31 -5.88 2.10 -0.79
N ARG A 32 -6.79 3.03 -1.06
CA ARG A 32 -8.23 2.78 -1.07
C ARG A 32 -8.76 2.78 -2.50
N ASP A 33 -9.43 1.69 -2.90
CA ASP A 33 -10.01 1.55 -4.24
C ASP A 33 -11.32 2.35 -4.41
N ALA A 34 -11.89 2.31 -5.61
CA ALA A 34 -13.15 2.99 -5.93
C ALA A 34 -14.34 2.43 -5.10
N ALA A 35 -14.29 1.14 -4.77
CA ALA A 35 -15.24 0.45 -3.89
C ALA A 35 -14.99 0.71 -2.38
N LYS A 36 -14.11 1.67 -2.03
CA LYS A 36 -13.72 2.04 -0.66
C LYS A 36 -13.00 0.95 0.13
N ARG A 37 -12.55 -0.13 -0.49
CA ARG A 37 -11.77 -1.19 0.16
C ARG A 37 -10.32 -0.79 0.29
N VAL A 38 -9.69 -1.23 1.38
CA VAL A 38 -8.25 -1.02 1.61
C VAL A 38 -7.49 -2.21 1.04
N SER A 39 -6.48 -1.91 0.24
CA SER A 39 -5.61 -2.90 -0.40
C SER A 39 -4.15 -2.62 -0.05
N ALA A 40 -3.35 -3.69 -0.06
CA ALA A 40 -1.91 -3.64 0.20
C ALA A 40 -1.16 -4.41 -0.89
N LEU A 41 -0.12 -3.80 -1.45
CA LEU A 41 0.81 -4.45 -2.39
C LEU A 41 2.24 -4.17 -1.94
N ARG A 42 3.21 -4.94 -2.42
CA ARG A 42 4.62 -4.54 -2.31
C ARG A 42 4.79 -3.22 -3.05
N ASP A 43 5.49 -2.25 -2.45
CA ASP A 43 5.69 -0.92 -3.04
C ASP A 43 6.78 -0.95 -4.13
N ARG A 44 6.52 -1.75 -5.17
CA ARG A 44 7.42 -2.05 -6.27
C ARG A 44 6.58 -2.43 -7.48
N CYS A 45 6.68 -1.66 -8.56
CA CYS A 45 6.13 -2.05 -9.85
C CYS A 45 6.82 -3.33 -10.36
N SER A 46 6.03 -4.30 -10.85
CA SER A 46 6.56 -5.57 -11.37
C SER A 46 7.46 -5.40 -12.60
N HIS A 47 7.29 -4.32 -13.37
CA HIS A 47 8.04 -4.05 -14.59
C HIS A 47 9.45 -3.49 -14.31
N ARG A 48 9.56 -2.38 -13.56
CA ARG A 48 10.83 -1.64 -13.37
C ARG A 48 11.12 -1.21 -11.93
N ASN A 49 10.40 -1.76 -10.96
CA ASN A 49 10.67 -1.59 -9.53
C ASN A 49 10.48 -0.18 -8.98
N VAL A 50 9.87 0.71 -9.76
CA VAL A 50 9.46 2.04 -9.29
C VAL A 50 8.42 1.87 -8.18
N GLN A 51 8.47 2.75 -7.19
CA GLN A 51 7.50 2.78 -6.09
C GLN A 51 6.10 3.08 -6.63
N LEU A 52 5.15 2.20 -6.33
CA LEU A 52 3.74 2.39 -6.66
C LEU A 52 3.10 3.50 -5.81
N SER A 53 3.65 3.76 -4.62
CA SER A 53 3.24 4.83 -3.71
C SER A 53 3.41 6.24 -4.29
N LEU A 54 4.26 6.40 -5.32
CA LEU A 54 4.42 7.65 -6.06
C LEU A 54 3.36 7.85 -7.15
N GLY A 55 2.56 6.83 -7.45
CA GLY A 55 1.52 6.86 -8.47
C GLY A 55 0.17 7.35 -7.95
N HIS A 56 -0.89 6.89 -8.62
CA HIS A 56 -2.29 7.16 -8.27
C HIS A 56 -3.13 5.90 -8.48
N VAL A 57 -4.28 5.83 -7.80
CA VAL A 57 -5.28 4.78 -8.04
C VAL A 57 -6.15 5.22 -9.21
N LYS A 58 -6.29 4.35 -10.21
CA LYS A 58 -7.14 4.57 -11.38
C LYS A 58 -8.04 3.35 -11.58
N ASP A 59 -9.33 3.58 -11.81
CA ASP A 59 -10.35 2.56 -12.11
C ASP A 59 -10.57 1.45 -11.07
N GLY A 60 -9.86 1.51 -9.93
CA GLY A 60 -10.23 0.89 -8.65
C GLY A 60 -10.49 -0.60 -8.70
#